data_AF-G9XKN2-F1
#
_entry.id   AF-G9XKN2-F1
#
_cell.length_a   1.000
_cell.length_b   1.000
_cell.length_c   1.000
_cell.angle_alpha   90.00
_cell.angle_beta   90.00
_cell.angle_gamma   90.00
#
_symmetry.space_group_name_H-M   'P 1'
#
loop_
_entity.id
_entity.type
_entity.pdbx_description
1 polymer ?
#
loop_
_entity_poly.entity_id
_entity_poly.type
_entity_poly.pdbx_seq_one_letter_code
_entity_poly.pdbx_strand_id
1 'polypeptide(L)'
;MIKSRTMFMFFIILLFLSLFFSFDKINKLIAQNQAKNTIESAFYFKNNKDVESLKNVYSARYSYSFFKLENINKIDLIEIKLLKNEKNYNIYYNYGRGRINNVDRKNLIIFKVKYNIEYKDQKIEPVDSGIYEVAYFLIKENNTGNWKIDDVGQDYYE
;
A
#
# COMPACT_ATOMS: atom_id res chain seq x y z
N MET A 1 16.35 -1.31 51.84
CA MET A 1 15.50 -2.32 51.14
C MET A 1 14.47 -1.69 50.19
N ILE A 2 13.77 -0.61 50.56
CA ILE A 2 12.76 0.06 49.70
C ILE A 2 13.34 0.57 48.38
N LYS A 3 14.53 1.23 48.39
CA LYS A 3 15.21 1.71 47.17
C LYS A 3 15.49 0.61 46.14
N SER A 4 15.83 -0.61 46.59
CA SER A 4 16.11 -1.76 45.70
C SER A 4 14.83 -2.30 45.04
N ARG A 5 13.71 -2.34 45.77
CA ARG A 5 12.40 -2.75 45.23
C ARG A 5 11.87 -1.73 44.21
N THR A 6 12.02 -0.45 44.50
CA THR A 6 11.66 0.63 43.56
C THR A 6 12.53 0.58 42.30
N MET A 7 13.84 0.39 42.43
CA MET A 7 14.75 0.29 41.27
C MET A 7 14.45 -0.96 40.40
N PHE A 8 14.14 -2.09 41.03
CA PHE A 8 13.71 -3.30 40.33
C PHE A 8 12.38 -3.10 39.59
N MET A 9 11.42 -2.39 40.20
CA MET A 9 10.16 -2.04 39.55
C MET A 9 10.37 -1.13 38.32
N PHE A 10 11.26 -0.13 38.42
CA PHE A 10 11.65 0.69 37.27
C PHE A 10 12.28 -0.12 36.15
N PHE A 11 13.15 -1.08 36.47
CA PHE A 11 13.75 -1.97 35.48
C PHE A 11 12.71 -2.84 34.76
N ILE A 12 11.72 -3.37 35.49
CA ILE A 12 10.60 -4.13 34.90
C ILE A 12 9.78 -3.25 33.95
N ILE A 13 9.46 -2.02 34.36
CA ILE A 13 8.71 -1.07 33.51
C ILE A 13 9.48 -0.77 32.21
N LEU A 14 10.80 -0.55 32.30
CA LEU A 14 11.64 -0.32 31.13
C LEU A 14 11.68 -1.54 30.19
N LEU A 15 11.73 -2.76 30.74
CA LEU A 15 11.64 -4.00 29.97
C LEU A 15 10.32 -4.08 29.20
N PHE A 16 9.19 -3.86 29.88
CA PHE A 16 7.87 -3.88 29.23
C PHE A 16 7.74 -2.81 28.13
N LEU A 17 8.24 -1.60 28.38
CA LEU A 17 8.27 -0.54 27.36
C LEU A 17 9.09 -0.96 26.14
N SER A 18 10.28 -1.55 26.34
CA SER A 18 11.15 -1.99 25.25
C SER A 18 10.51 -3.08 24.38
N LEU A 19 9.79 -4.02 25.03
CA LEU A 19 9.05 -5.09 24.36
C LEU A 19 7.87 -4.52 23.57
N PHE A 20 7.15 -3.56 24.15
CA PHE A 20 6.03 -2.88 23.49
C PHE A 20 6.47 -2.15 22.21
N PHE A 21 7.53 -1.34 22.28
CA PHE A 21 8.06 -0.64 21.09
C PHE A 21 8.55 -1.62 20.01
N SER A 22 9.15 -2.74 20.42
CA SER A 22 9.60 -3.77 19.50
C SER A 22 8.43 -4.43 18.78
N PHE A 23 7.36 -4.74 19.52
CA PHE A 23 6.14 -5.33 18.99
C PHE A 23 5.44 -4.42 17.98
N ASP A 24 5.29 -3.13 18.29
CA ASP A 24 4.70 -2.14 17.38
C ASP A 24 5.50 -2.01 16.08
N LYS A 25 6.83 -1.99 16.17
CA LYS A 25 7.71 -1.93 15.01
C LYS A 25 7.55 -3.16 14.12
N ILE A 26 7.47 -4.35 14.71
CA ILE A 26 7.26 -5.63 14.00
C ILE A 26 5.90 -5.61 13.29
N ASN A 27 4.82 -5.23 13.99
CA ASN A 27 3.48 -5.18 13.41
C ASN A 27 3.40 -4.21 12.23
N LYS A 28 4.05 -3.03 12.36
CA LYS A 28 4.14 -2.07 11.26
C LYS A 28 4.90 -2.64 10.06
N LEU A 29 5.99 -3.36 10.29
CA LEU A 29 6.75 -4.00 9.21
C LEU A 29 5.94 -5.10 8.52
N ILE A 30 5.22 -5.95 9.28
CA ILE A 30 4.33 -6.98 8.74
C ILE A 30 3.25 -6.35 7.87
N ALA A 31 2.60 -5.30 8.37
CA ALA A 31 1.58 -4.57 7.63
C ALA A 31 2.12 -3.98 6.31
N GLN A 32 3.31 -3.36 6.36
CA GLN A 32 3.98 -2.83 5.17
C GLN A 32 4.32 -3.92 4.16
N ASN A 33 4.81 -5.07 4.61
CA ASN A 33 5.13 -6.20 3.74
C ASN A 33 3.85 -6.79 3.11
N GLN A 34 2.78 -6.96 3.86
CA GLN A 34 1.51 -7.43 3.32
C GLN A 34 0.94 -6.47 2.26
N ALA A 35 0.97 -5.17 2.54
CA ALA A 35 0.55 -4.15 1.58
C ALA A 35 1.44 -4.16 0.32
N LYS A 36 2.77 -4.26 0.48
CA LYS A 36 3.70 -4.41 -0.64
C LYS A 36 3.36 -5.64 -1.49
N ASN A 37 3.11 -6.79 -0.86
CA ASN A 37 2.75 -8.03 -1.54
C ASN A 37 1.43 -7.90 -2.34
N THR A 38 0.46 -7.10 -1.87
CA THR A 38 -0.76 -6.77 -2.64
C THR A 38 -0.41 -6.07 -3.97
N ILE A 39 0.55 -5.15 -3.97
CA ILE A 39 1.03 -4.49 -5.19
C ILE A 39 1.73 -5.52 -6.09
N GLU A 40 2.67 -6.29 -5.55
CA GLU A 40 3.40 -7.32 -6.31
C GLU A 40 2.44 -8.32 -6.98
N SER A 41 1.42 -8.76 -6.24
CA SER A 41 0.36 -9.63 -6.77
C SER A 41 -0.42 -8.97 -7.90
N ALA A 42 -0.77 -7.69 -7.77
CA ALA A 42 -1.47 -6.97 -8.84
C ALA A 42 -0.65 -6.94 -10.14
N PHE A 43 0.66 -6.73 -10.08
CA PHE A 43 1.53 -6.77 -11.25
C PHE A 43 1.65 -8.18 -11.84
N TYR A 44 1.76 -9.20 -10.98
CA TYR A 44 1.72 -10.59 -11.39
C TYR A 44 0.42 -10.94 -12.14
N PHE A 45 -0.74 -10.57 -11.60
CA PHE A 45 -2.03 -10.85 -12.24
C PHE A 45 -2.21 -10.08 -13.56
N LYS A 46 -1.72 -8.84 -13.65
CA LYS A 46 -1.71 -8.07 -14.91
C LYS A 46 -0.90 -8.77 -16.01
N ASN A 47 0.28 -9.29 -15.69
CA ASN A 47 1.09 -10.04 -16.65
C ASN A 47 0.37 -11.31 -17.11
N ASN A 48 -0.20 -12.07 -16.17
CA ASN A 48 -0.90 -13.33 -16.43
C ASN A 48 -2.33 -13.18 -16.98
N LYS A 49 -2.81 -11.95 -17.20
CA LYS A 49 -4.18 -11.68 -17.70
C LYS A 49 -5.27 -12.20 -16.75
N ASP A 50 -4.95 -12.38 -15.47
CA ASP A 50 -5.88 -12.88 -14.46
C ASP A 50 -6.73 -11.73 -13.88
N VAL A 51 -7.85 -11.45 -14.54
CA VAL A 51 -8.76 -10.37 -14.15
C VAL A 51 -9.43 -10.62 -12.80
N GLU A 52 -9.77 -11.87 -12.49
CA GLU A 52 -10.50 -12.20 -11.26
C GLU A 52 -9.62 -11.99 -10.03
N SER A 53 -8.40 -12.53 -10.04
CA SER A 53 -7.44 -12.32 -8.96
C SER A 53 -7.00 -10.86 -8.87
N LEU A 54 -6.90 -10.15 -10.00
CA LEU A 54 -6.62 -8.72 -10.00
C LEU A 54 -7.73 -7.93 -9.28
N LYS A 55 -9.00 -8.19 -9.58
CA LYS A 55 -10.12 -7.53 -8.87
C LYS A 55 -10.07 -7.80 -7.37
N ASN A 56 -9.61 -8.99 -6.96
CA ASN A 56 -9.48 -9.34 -5.55
C ASN A 56 -8.35 -8.60 -4.80
N VAL A 57 -7.43 -7.93 -5.48
CA VAL A 57 -6.39 -7.10 -4.81
C VAL A 57 -6.69 -5.60 -4.86
N TYR A 58 -7.71 -5.17 -5.60
CA TYR A 58 -8.24 -3.81 -5.56
C TYR A 58 -9.45 -3.71 -4.63
N SER A 59 -9.75 -2.49 -4.16
CA SER A 59 -10.93 -2.23 -3.34
C SER A 59 -12.21 -2.40 -4.16
N ALA A 60 -13.36 -2.53 -3.48
CA ALA A 60 -14.66 -2.76 -4.10
C ALA A 60 -15.05 -1.71 -5.15
N ARG A 61 -14.45 -0.51 -5.09
CA ARG A 61 -14.57 0.54 -6.12
C ARG A 61 -14.24 0.03 -7.53
N TYR A 62 -13.30 -0.90 -7.65
CA TYR A 62 -12.82 -1.41 -8.93
C TYR A 62 -13.57 -2.68 -9.38
N SER A 63 -14.64 -3.10 -8.68
CA SER A 63 -15.43 -4.29 -9.02
C SER A 63 -15.92 -4.31 -10.47
N TYR A 64 -16.31 -3.15 -10.99
CA TYR A 64 -16.77 -2.95 -12.37
C TYR A 64 -15.67 -2.39 -13.31
N SER A 65 -14.43 -2.23 -12.83
CA SER A 65 -13.35 -1.70 -13.67
C SER A 65 -12.96 -2.69 -14.77
N PHE A 66 -12.78 -2.15 -15.97
CA PHE A 66 -12.25 -2.86 -17.12
C PHE A 66 -10.76 -2.58 -17.25
N PHE A 67 -9.91 -3.47 -16.71
CA PHE A 67 -8.45 -3.28 -16.65
C PHE A 67 -7.72 -3.45 -17.99
N LYS A 68 -8.42 -3.79 -19.08
CA LYS A 68 -7.85 -3.94 -20.45
C LYS A 68 -6.57 -4.80 -20.52
N LEU A 69 -6.49 -5.85 -19.70
CA LEU A 69 -5.23 -6.61 -19.54
C LEU A 69 -4.70 -7.21 -20.84
N GLU A 70 -5.58 -7.54 -21.79
CA GLU A 70 -5.23 -8.17 -23.07
C GLU A 70 -4.22 -7.38 -23.91
N ASN A 71 -4.24 -6.06 -23.82
CA ASN A 71 -3.33 -5.21 -24.58
C ASN A 71 -1.97 -5.02 -23.88
N ILE A 72 -1.82 -5.44 -22.63
CA ILE A 72 -0.53 -5.43 -21.94
C ILE A 72 0.33 -6.56 -22.51
N ASN A 73 1.43 -6.24 -23.19
CA ASN A 73 2.44 -7.22 -23.57
C ASN A 73 3.19 -7.68 -22.31
N LYS A 74 3.75 -6.72 -21.57
CA LYS A 74 4.50 -6.95 -20.34
C LYS A 74 4.41 -5.76 -19.40
N ILE A 75 4.45 -6.03 -18.09
CA ILE A 75 4.64 -5.00 -17.06
C ILE A 75 5.71 -5.46 -16.06
N ASP A 76 6.81 -4.71 -15.98
CA ASP A 76 7.92 -4.99 -15.09
C ASP A 76 7.86 -4.07 -13.87
N LEU A 77 7.67 -4.66 -12.70
CA LEU A 77 7.77 -3.96 -11.43
C LEU A 77 9.24 -3.71 -11.10
N ILE A 78 9.64 -2.43 -11.02
CA ILE A 78 11.04 -2.03 -10.82
C ILE A 78 11.32 -1.73 -9.34
N GLU A 79 10.47 -0.93 -8.70
CA GLU A 79 10.66 -0.51 -7.31
C GLU A 79 9.33 -0.29 -6.60
N ILE A 80 9.27 -0.63 -5.31
CA ILE A 80 8.21 -0.22 -4.39
C ILE A 80 8.87 0.48 -3.19
N LYS A 81 8.63 1.77 -3.03
CA LYS A 81 9.21 2.61 -1.97
C LYS A 81 8.12 3.20 -1.09
N LEU A 82 8.23 3.03 0.23
CA LEU A 82 7.27 3.58 1.18
C LEU A 82 7.33 5.11 1.18
N LEU A 83 6.18 5.76 1.00
CA LEU A 83 6.03 7.21 1.14
C LEU A 83 5.68 7.56 2.59
N LYS A 84 6.56 8.34 3.23
CA LYS A 84 6.45 8.71 4.65
C LYS A 84 5.95 10.15 4.86
N ASN A 85 5.92 10.95 3.80
CA ASN A 85 5.49 12.35 3.88
C ASN A 85 4.00 12.44 4.22
N GLU A 86 3.67 13.08 5.35
CA GLU A 86 2.28 13.23 5.83
C GLU A 86 1.38 13.98 4.84
N LYS A 87 1.96 14.80 3.94
CA LYS A 87 1.19 15.46 2.87
C LYS A 87 0.44 14.48 1.98
N ASN A 88 0.99 13.29 1.72
CA ASN A 88 0.32 12.27 0.90
C ASN A 88 -0.94 11.73 1.58
N TYR A 89 -0.88 11.56 2.89
CA TYR A 89 -2.03 11.12 3.69
C TYR A 89 -3.09 12.23 3.73
N ASN A 90 -2.67 13.49 3.89
CA ASN A 90 -3.57 14.64 3.80
C ASN A 90 -4.24 14.74 2.43
N ILE A 91 -3.54 14.44 1.33
CA ILE A 91 -4.14 14.39 0.00
C ILE A 91 -5.23 13.33 -0.03
N TYR A 92 -4.91 12.11 0.38
CA TYR A 92 -5.88 11.02 0.38
C TYR A 92 -7.13 11.35 1.21
N TYR A 93 -6.95 11.92 2.41
CA TYR A 93 -8.05 12.21 3.32
C TYR A 93 -8.87 13.45 2.98
N ASN A 94 -8.28 14.50 2.40
CA ASN A 94 -8.97 15.78 2.18
C ASN A 94 -9.37 16.02 0.73
N TYR A 95 -8.70 15.36 -0.22
CA TYR A 95 -8.89 15.57 -1.64
C TYR A 95 -9.16 14.25 -2.40
N GLY A 96 -8.77 13.11 -1.81
CA GLY A 96 -8.99 11.77 -2.36
C GLY A 96 -10.15 11.02 -1.72
N ARG A 97 -10.04 9.68 -1.78
CA ARG A 97 -11.08 8.73 -1.34
C ARG A 97 -11.24 8.62 0.17
N GLY A 98 -10.25 9.02 0.97
CA GLY A 98 -10.32 9.00 2.42
C GLY A 98 -11.41 9.91 3.01
N ARG A 99 -11.96 10.85 2.23
CA ARG A 99 -13.16 11.62 2.62
C ARG A 99 -14.44 10.79 2.66
N ILE A 100 -14.50 9.77 1.82
CA ILE A 100 -15.68 8.94 1.59
C ILE A 100 -15.53 7.64 2.37
N ASN A 101 -14.31 7.10 2.36
CA ASN A 101 -13.96 5.89 3.07
C ASN A 101 -13.49 6.31 4.47
N ASN A 102 -14.23 5.96 5.53
CA ASN A 102 -13.85 6.17 6.94
C ASN A 102 -12.68 5.26 7.36
N VAL A 103 -11.56 5.31 6.64
CA VAL A 103 -10.37 4.48 6.84
C VAL A 103 -9.48 5.12 7.90
N ASP A 104 -9.18 4.37 8.95
CA ASP A 104 -8.24 4.77 10.00
C ASP A 104 -6.84 5.01 9.40
N ARG A 105 -6.12 6.00 9.93
CA ARG A 105 -4.74 6.32 9.51
C ARG A 105 -3.77 5.14 9.55
N LYS A 106 -3.95 4.22 10.51
CA LYS A 106 -3.15 2.99 10.66
C LYS A 106 -3.42 1.96 9.55
N ASN A 107 -4.58 2.07 8.91
CA ASN A 107 -5.08 1.21 7.86
C ASN A 107 -4.91 1.83 6.48
N LEU A 108 -4.02 2.83 6.34
CA LEU A 108 -3.61 3.44 5.08
C LEU A 108 -2.09 3.38 4.98
N ILE A 109 -1.59 2.79 3.90
CA ILE A 109 -0.17 2.76 3.54
C ILE A 109 -0.06 3.23 2.09
N ILE A 110 0.89 4.13 1.84
CA ILE A 110 1.10 4.72 0.52
C ILE A 110 2.52 4.36 0.06
N PHE A 111 2.62 3.80 -1.15
CA PHE A 111 3.90 3.51 -1.78
C PHE A 111 4.04 4.29 -3.08
N LYS A 112 5.25 4.76 -3.36
CA LYS A 112 5.68 5.06 -4.73
C LYS A 112 6.03 3.75 -5.40
N VAL A 113 5.47 3.52 -6.57
CA VAL A 113 5.73 2.32 -7.38
C VAL A 113 6.30 2.75 -8.72
N LYS A 114 7.49 2.24 -9.02
CA LYS A 114 8.15 2.40 -10.31
C LYS A 114 7.96 1.13 -11.13
N TYR A 115 7.52 1.27 -12.37
CA TYR A 115 7.37 0.13 -13.27
C TYR A 115 7.56 0.52 -14.73
N ASN A 116 7.91 -0.45 -15.57
CA ASN A 116 7.89 -0.31 -17.02
C ASN A 116 6.70 -1.08 -17.58
N ILE A 117 5.93 -0.50 -18.50
CA ILE A 117 4.82 -1.17 -19.18
C ILE A 117 5.02 -1.14 -20.69
N GLU A 118 4.74 -2.25 -21.34
CA GLU A 118 4.76 -2.40 -22.79
C GLU A 118 3.39 -2.87 -23.26
N TYR A 119 2.81 -2.13 -24.19
CA TYR A 119 1.53 -2.47 -24.81
C TYR A 119 1.73 -3.12 -26.18
N LYS A 120 0.80 -3.99 -26.57
CA LYS A 120 0.81 -4.63 -27.90
C LYS A 120 0.40 -3.65 -28.99
N ASP A 121 -0.64 -2.85 -28.73
CA ASP A 121 -1.08 -1.76 -29.60
C ASP A 121 -1.14 -0.44 -28.82
N GLN A 122 -0.23 0.47 -29.15
CA GLN A 122 -0.13 1.78 -28.50
C GLN A 122 -1.33 2.70 -28.83
N LYS A 123 -2.00 2.51 -29.97
CA LYS A 123 -3.02 3.45 -30.46
C LYS A 123 -4.31 3.43 -29.65
N ILE A 124 -4.54 2.37 -28.87
CA ILE A 124 -5.77 2.16 -28.11
C ILE A 124 -5.61 2.45 -26.61
N GLU A 125 -4.42 2.86 -26.18
CA GLU A 125 -4.11 3.14 -24.79
C GLU A 125 -4.05 4.64 -24.50
N PRO A 126 -4.45 5.07 -23.29
CA PRO A 126 -4.42 6.47 -22.90
C PRO A 126 -3.01 6.95 -22.53
N VAL A 127 -2.06 6.03 -22.35
CA VAL A 127 -0.67 6.32 -21.96
C VAL A 127 0.30 5.48 -22.78
N ASP A 128 1.48 6.02 -23.03
CA ASP A 128 2.50 5.35 -23.81
C ASP A 128 3.15 4.16 -23.07
N SER A 129 3.73 3.24 -23.82
CA SER A 129 4.66 2.25 -23.26
C SER A 129 5.87 2.98 -22.68
N GLY A 130 6.37 2.55 -21.53
CA GLY A 130 7.50 3.17 -20.88
C GLY A 130 7.49 3.06 -19.36
N ILE A 131 8.38 3.83 -18.73
CA ILE A 131 8.60 3.82 -17.29
C ILE A 131 7.72 4.87 -16.62
N TYR A 132 7.01 4.43 -15.58
CA TYR A 132 6.13 5.26 -14.77
C TYR A 132 6.51 5.18 -13.30
N GLU A 133 6.33 6.30 -12.59
CA GLU A 133 6.42 6.38 -11.13
C GLU A 133 5.12 6.98 -10.59
N VAL A 134 4.32 6.18 -9.88
CA VAL A 134 3.01 6.60 -9.37
C VAL A 134 2.81 6.16 -7.93
N ALA A 135 1.99 6.89 -7.19
CA ALA A 135 1.58 6.52 -5.84
C ALA A 135 0.46 5.49 -5.88
N TYR A 136 0.61 4.43 -5.08
CA TYR A 136 -0.40 3.42 -4.78
C TYR A 136 -0.88 3.61 -3.34
N PHE A 137 -2.18 3.81 -3.18
CA PHE A 137 -2.84 3.99 -1.88
C PHE A 137 -3.50 2.68 -1.48
N LEU A 138 -3.00 2.06 -0.41
CA LEU A 138 -3.49 0.77 0.08
C LEU A 138 -4.24 0.94 1.38
N ILE A 139 -5.42 0.32 1.45
CA ILE A 139 -6.28 0.35 2.62
C ILE A 139 -6.65 -1.04 3.10
N LYS A 140 -7.10 -1.12 4.35
CA LYS A 140 -8.00 -2.19 4.79
C LYS A 140 -9.43 -1.68 4.71
N GLU A 141 -10.22 -2.23 3.80
CA GLU A 141 -11.64 -1.86 3.66
C GLU A 141 -12.37 -2.12 4.99
N ASN A 142 -13.23 -1.18 5.40
CA ASN A 142 -13.92 -1.23 6.69
C ASN A 142 -12.97 -1.40 7.90
N ASN A 143 -11.72 -0.93 7.80
CA ASN A 143 -10.70 -1.01 8.84
C ASN A 143 -10.29 -2.42 9.28
N THR A 144 -10.66 -3.45 8.51
CA THR A 144 -10.41 -4.86 8.82
C THR A 144 -9.99 -5.64 7.57
N GLY A 145 -9.48 -6.85 7.74
CA GLY A 145 -9.16 -7.75 6.62
C GLY A 145 -7.85 -7.44 5.88
N ASN A 146 -7.82 -7.85 4.61
CA ASN A 146 -6.66 -7.82 3.73
C ASN A 146 -6.42 -6.42 3.14
N TRP A 147 -5.17 -6.13 2.80
CA TRP A 147 -4.81 -4.90 2.11
C TRP A 147 -5.32 -4.91 0.67
N LYS A 148 -5.88 -3.78 0.24
CA LYS A 148 -6.45 -3.55 -1.08
C LYS A 148 -5.91 -2.26 -1.68
N ILE A 149 -5.69 -2.24 -2.99
CA ILE A 149 -5.37 -1.02 -3.73
C ILE A 149 -6.67 -0.22 -3.92
N ASP A 150 -6.75 0.95 -3.29
CA ASP A 150 -7.94 1.82 -3.34
C ASP A 150 -7.82 3.00 -4.29
N ASP A 151 -6.57 3.41 -4.56
CA ASP A 151 -6.30 4.45 -5.53
C ASP A 151 -4.89 4.35 -6.10
N VAL A 152 -4.72 4.92 -7.29
CA VAL A 152 -3.42 5.09 -7.97
C VAL A 152 -3.38 6.51 -8.53
N GLY A 153 -2.34 7.29 -8.19
CA GLY A 153 -2.26 8.71 -8.56
C GLY A 153 -0.84 9.19 -8.84
N GLN A 154 -0.70 10.27 -9.61
CA GLN A 154 0.59 10.84 -10.00
C GLN A 154 1.10 11.93 -9.04
N ASP A 155 0.21 12.55 -8.27
CA ASP A 155 0.57 13.61 -7.32
C ASP A 155 0.96 13.02 -5.95
N TYR A 156 2.26 13.03 -5.65
CA TYR A 156 2.78 12.65 -4.34
C TYR A 156 4.05 13.42 -3.99
N TYR A 157 4.40 13.39 -2.71
CA TYR A 157 5.59 14.00 -2.14
C TYR A 157 6.50 12.92 -1.55
N GLU A 158 7.80 13.00 -1.82
CA GLU A 158 8.83 12.10 -1.24
C GLU A 158 8.96 12.26 0.28
#